data_AF-A0A640VTW4-F1
#
_entry.id   AF-A0A640VTW4-F1
#
_cell.length_a   1.000
_cell.length_b   1.000
_cell.length_c   1.000
_cell.angle_alpha   90.00
_cell.angle_beta   90.00
_cell.angle_gamma   90.00
#
_symmetry.space_group_name_H-M   'P 1'
#
loop_
_entity.id
_entity.type
_entity.pdbx_description
1 polymer ?
#
loop_
_entity_poly.entity_id
_entity_poly.type
_entity_poly.pdbx_seq_one_letter_code
_entity_poly.pdbx_strand_id
1 'polypeptide(L)'
;MADMSDAFIVRPGGTGTMEEFFEQWTWGQIGYHRKPIALLNVAGFFDPLLTMIDRMVARGFLSEKHRDMLIFETDISSVLTRFAAYEHPAEKGYAR
;
A
#
# COMPACT_ATOMS: atom_id res chain seq x y z
N MET A 1 3.33 0.55 16.28
CA MET A 1 4.14 1.27 15.26
C MET A 1 3.34 2.37 14.60
N ALA A 2 2.13 2.08 14.11
CA ALA A 2 1.31 3.02 13.36
C ALA A 2 1.12 4.40 14.00
N ASP A 3 0.89 4.49 15.31
CA ASP A 3 0.59 5.77 15.98
C ASP A 3 1.72 6.81 15.90
N MET A 4 2.97 6.35 15.86
CA MET A 4 4.15 7.23 15.83
C MET A 4 4.73 7.43 14.41
N SER A 5 4.07 6.88 13.39
CA SER A 5 4.52 6.96 12.00
C SER A 5 3.66 7.92 11.20
N ASP A 6 4.22 8.61 10.21
CA ASP A 6 3.44 9.39 9.23
C ASP A 6 3.24 8.65 7.91
N ALA A 7 4.07 7.64 7.64
CA ALA A 7 4.06 6.83 6.44
C ALA A 7 4.73 5.47 6.70
N PHE A 8 4.54 4.52 5.77
CA PHE A 8 5.13 3.18 5.84
C PHE A 8 5.91 2.86 4.56
N ILE A 9 7.16 2.42 4.71
CA ILE A 9 7.98 1.93 3.59
C ILE A 9 8.33 0.47 3.85
N VAL A 10 7.91 -0.39 2.95
CA VAL A 10 8.15 -1.83 3.00
C VAL A 10 9.35 -2.16 2.11
N ARG A 11 10.36 -2.77 2.70
CA ARG A 11 11.56 -3.26 1.99
C ARG A 11 11.46 -4.77 1.78
N PRO A 12 12.27 -5.36 0.88
CA PRO A 12 12.33 -6.81 0.73
C PRO A 12 12.53 -7.50 2.08
N GLY A 13 11.73 -8.53 2.34
CA GLY A 13 11.66 -9.19 3.64
C GLY A 13 10.87 -10.49 3.58
N GLY A 14 10.81 -11.18 4.71
CA GLY A 14 10.14 -12.47 4.83
C GLY A 14 8.66 -12.34 5.22
N THR A 15 8.13 -13.39 5.84
CA THR A 15 6.73 -13.47 6.25
C THR A 15 6.32 -12.40 7.25
N GLY A 16 7.17 -12.04 8.21
CA GLY A 16 6.89 -10.95 9.16
C GLY A 16 6.67 -9.62 8.47
N THR A 17 7.51 -9.29 7.48
CA THR A 17 7.34 -8.07 6.67
C THR A 17 6.04 -8.08 5.86
N MET A 18 5.61 -9.25 5.37
CA MET A 18 4.36 -9.37 4.62
C MET A 18 3.14 -9.20 5.53
N GLU A 19 3.21 -9.76 6.73
CA GLU A 19 2.15 -9.64 7.74
C GLU A 19 1.94 -8.17 8.13
N GLU A 20 3.00 -7.47 8.52
CA GLU A 20 2.95 -6.04 8.83
C GLU A 20 2.46 -5.20 7.65
N PHE A 21 2.92 -5.50 6.43
CA PHE A 21 2.48 -4.82 5.21
C PHE A 21 0.96 -4.95 5.00
N PHE A 22 0.43 -6.18 5.03
CA PHE A 22 -0.99 -6.42 4.81
C PHE A 22 -1.85 -5.82 5.92
N GLU A 23 -1.38 -5.82 7.17
CA GLU A 23 -2.07 -5.17 8.28
C GLU A 23 -2.23 -3.66 8.03
N GLN A 24 -1.11 -2.95 7.80
CA GLN A 24 -1.15 -1.50 7.61
C GLN A 24 -1.91 -1.09 6.34
N TRP A 25 -1.79 -1.86 5.26
CA TRP A 25 -2.59 -1.60 4.06
C TRP A 25 -4.09 -1.81 4.32
N THR A 26 -4.47 -2.85 5.04
CA THR A 26 -5.86 -3.11 5.42
C THR A 26 -6.42 -1.99 6.32
N TRP A 27 -5.63 -1.50 7.27
CA TRP A 27 -6.00 -0.37 8.14
C TRP A 27 -6.24 0.91 7.35
N GLY A 28 -5.43 1.17 6.32
CA GLY A 28 -5.71 2.23 5.35
C GLY A 28 -7.06 2.04 4.66
N GLN A 29 -7.34 0.83 4.16
CA GLN A 29 -8.58 0.55 3.42
C GLN A 29 -9.85 0.75 4.25
N ILE A 30 -9.81 0.43 5.56
CA ILE A 30 -10.95 0.61 6.47
C ILE A 30 -11.02 2.02 7.08
N GLY A 31 -10.06 2.90 6.75
CA GLY A 31 -10.01 4.27 7.25
C GLY A 31 -9.48 4.42 8.68
N TYR A 32 -8.84 3.40 9.25
CA TYR A 32 -8.22 3.49 10.58
C TYR A 32 -7.08 4.52 10.60
N HIS A 33 -6.38 4.66 9.47
CA HIS A 33 -5.45 5.77 9.23
C HIS A 33 -5.49 6.20 7.77
N ARG A 34 -4.92 7.37 7.48
CA ARG A 34 -4.81 7.92 6.11
C ARG A 34 -3.36 8.06 5.61
N LYS A 35 -2.45 7.31 6.22
CA LYS A 35 -1.00 7.36 6.00
C LYS A 35 -0.63 6.62 4.72
N PRO A 36 0.27 7.15 3.85
CA PRO A 36 0.73 6.43 2.67
C PRO A 36 1.55 5.20 3.03
N ILE A 37 1.46 4.20 2.15
CA ILE A 37 2.29 2.99 2.21
C ILE A 37 2.97 2.74 0.86
N ALA A 38 4.27 2.46 0.87
CA ALA A 38 5.05 2.14 -0.31
C ALA A 38 5.73 0.77 -0.22
N LEU A 39 5.73 0.03 -1.32
CA LEU A 39 6.65 -1.07 -1.58
C LEU A 39 7.89 -0.52 -2.30
N LEU A 40 9.05 -0.60 -1.66
CA LEU A 40 10.33 -0.29 -2.29
C LEU A 40 10.84 -1.53 -3.03
N ASN A 41 10.54 -1.62 -4.33
CA ASN A 41 10.79 -2.76 -5.19
C ASN A 41 12.24 -2.89 -5.66
N VAL A 42 13.12 -3.20 -4.71
CA VAL A 42 14.53 -3.44 -5.02
C VAL A 42 14.68 -4.73 -5.84
N ALA A 43 15.31 -4.61 -7.01
CA ALA A 43 15.61 -5.73 -7.91
C ALA A 43 14.40 -6.62 -8.28
N GLY A 44 13.20 -6.05 -8.35
CA GLY A 44 11.99 -6.77 -8.76
C GLY A 44 11.40 -7.72 -7.70
N PHE A 45 11.83 -7.61 -6.44
CA PHE A 45 11.38 -8.51 -5.36
C PHE A 45 9.85 -8.58 -5.21
N PHE A 46 9.16 -7.45 -5.39
CA PHE A 46 7.71 -7.33 -5.24
C PHE A 46 6.92 -7.54 -6.55
N ASP A 47 7.56 -7.81 -7.69
CA ASP A 47 6.85 -8.02 -8.96
C ASP A 47 5.80 -9.15 -8.90
N PRO A 48 6.09 -10.31 -8.27
CA PRO A 48 5.09 -11.37 -8.12
C PRO A 48 3.92 -10.95 -7.23
N LEU A 49 4.20 -10.16 -6.18
CA LEU A 49 3.18 -9.63 -5.27
C LEU A 49 2.28 -8.63 -6.00
N LEU A 50 2.86 -7.73 -6.80
CA LEU A 50 2.11 -6.78 -7.61
C LEU A 50 1.17 -7.50 -8.58
N THR A 51 1.68 -8.55 -9.24
CA THR A 51 0.89 -9.41 -10.13
C THR A 51 -0.28 -10.08 -9.38
N MET A 52 -0.06 -10.54 -8.15
CA MET A 52 -1.13 -11.12 -7.33
C MET A 52 -2.19 -10.07 -6.97
N ILE A 53 -1.78 -8.87 -6.59
CA ILE A 53 -2.67 -7.76 -6.26
C ILE A 53 -3.51 -7.34 -7.49
N ASP A 54 -2.88 -7.23 -8.67
CA ASP A 54 -3.59 -6.96 -9.93
C ASP A 54 -4.65 -8.02 -10.23
N ARG A 55 -4.35 -9.29 -9.96
CA ARG A 55 -5.34 -10.38 -10.08
C ARG A 55 -6.48 -10.24 -9.08
N MET A 56 -6.22 -9.79 -7.85
CA MET A 56 -7.29 -9.53 -6.87
C MET A 56 -8.22 -8.43 -7.36
N VAL A 57 -7.69 -7.37 -8.00
CA VAL A 57 -8.50 -6.32 -8.63
C VAL A 57 -9.32 -6.90 -9.78
N ALA A 58 -8.68 -7.60 -10.72
CA ALA A 58 -9.35 -8.18 -11.89
C ALA A 58 -10.45 -9.20 -11.53
N ARG A 59 -10.35 -9.84 -10.36
CA ARG A 59 -11.33 -10.81 -9.85
C ARG A 59 -12.35 -10.21 -8.88
N GLY A 60 -12.30 -8.91 -8.62
CA GLY A 60 -13.25 -8.20 -7.75
C GLY A 60 -13.05 -8.41 -6.25
N PHE A 61 -11.91 -8.98 -5.82
CA PHE A 61 -11.56 -9.11 -4.40
C PHE A 61 -10.96 -7.83 -3.82
N LEU A 62 -10.40 -6.96 -4.68
CA LEU A 62 -9.86 -5.66 -4.32
C LEU A 62 -10.42 -4.60 -5.26
N SER A 63 -10.71 -3.40 -4.76
CA SER A 63 -11.09 -2.28 -5.62
C SER A 63 -9.85 -1.63 -6.22
N GLU A 64 -9.95 -1.09 -7.44
CA GLU A 64 -8.88 -0.31 -8.08
C GLU A 64 -8.42 0.84 -7.18
N LYS A 65 -9.37 1.55 -6.57
CA LYS A 65 -9.12 2.59 -5.57
C LYS A 65 -8.24 2.14 -4.40
N HIS A 66 -8.44 0.93 -3.86
CA HIS A 66 -7.62 0.42 -2.76
C HIS A 66 -6.25 -0.06 -3.25
N ARG A 67 -6.16 -0.50 -4.50
CA ARG A 67 -4.89 -0.76 -5.16
C ARG A 67 -4.10 0.54 -5.34
N ASP A 68 -4.73 1.62 -5.79
CA ASP A 68 -4.07 2.92 -5.99
C ASP A 68 -3.52 3.55 -4.70
N MET A 69 -3.97 3.08 -3.53
CA MET A 69 -3.37 3.45 -2.23
C MET A 69 -1.91 2.99 -2.10
N LEU A 70 -1.53 1.93 -2.82
CA LEU A 70 -0.22 1.32 -2.73
C LEU A 70 0.75 2.01 -3.68
N ILE A 71 1.75 2.68 -3.11
CA ILE A 71 2.85 3.26 -3.87
C ILE A 71 3.85 2.15 -4.18
N PHE A 72 4.32 2.07 -5.42
CA PHE A 72 5.28 1.07 -5.86
C PHE A 72 6.38 1.76 -6.64
N GLU A 73 7.60 1.73 -6.10
CA GLU A 73 8.75 2.43 -6.67
C GLU A 73 10.02 1.62 -6.46
N THR A 74 11.04 1.83 -7.29
CA THR A 74 12.32 1.09 -7.20
C THR A 74 13.41 1.84 -6.43
N ASP A 75 13.20 3.13 -6.15
CA ASP A 75 14.13 3.99 -5.42
C ASP A 75 13.42 4.86 -4.36
N ILE A 76 14.19 5.27 -3.34
CA ILE A 76 13.65 6.01 -2.19
C ILE A 76 13.22 7.44 -2.54
N SER A 77 13.87 8.09 -3.51
CA SER A 77 13.56 9.47 -3.87
C SER A 77 12.17 9.56 -4.51
N SER A 78 11.85 8.59 -5.37
CA SER A 78 10.52 8.44 -5.97
C SER A 78 9.45 8.18 -4.90
N VAL A 79 9.73 7.30 -3.93
CA VAL A 79 8.82 7.07 -2.78
C VAL A 79 8.53 8.36 -2.02
N LEU A 80 9.57 9.11 -1.63
CA LEU A 80 9.40 10.34 -0.86
C LEU A 80 8.64 11.42 -1.64
N THR A 81 8.87 11.50 -2.96
CA THR A 81 8.11 12.39 -3.85
C THR A 81 6.62 12.00 -3.88
N ARG A 82 6.33 10.70 -3.99
CA ARG A 82 4.95 10.18 -3.97
C ARG A 82 4.27 10.38 -2.62
N PHE A 83 5.00 10.26 -1.51
CA PHE A 83 4.47 10.53 -0.17
C PHE A 83 4.08 11.99 0.02
N ALA A 84 4.90 12.93 -0.46
CA ALA A 84 4.60 14.36 -0.36
C ALA A 84 3.34 14.76 -1.15
N ALA A 85 3.03 14.04 -2.23
CA ALA A 85 1.85 14.26 -3.06
C ALA A 85 0.68 13.30 -2.75
N TYR A 86 0.78 12.50 -1.68
CA TYR A 86 -0.21 11.46 -1.42
C TYR A 86 -1.52 12.05 -0.91
N GLU A 87 -2.60 11.71 -1.60
CA GLU A 87 -3.96 11.95 -1.14
C GLU A 87 -4.64 10.61 -0.87
N HIS A 88 -5.05 10.40 0.38
CA HIS A 88 -5.78 9.19 0.72
C HIS A 88 -7.12 9.19 -0.04
N PRO A 89 -7.47 8.10 -0.74
CA PRO A 89 -8.72 8.06 -1.46
C PRO A 89 -9.89 8.21 -0.49
N ALA A 90 -10.94 8.92 -0.90
CA ALA A 90 -12.11 9.19 -0.05
C ALA A 90 -12.63 7.89 0.59
N GLU A 91 -13.23 7.92 1.78
CA GLU A 91 -13.75 6.70 2.39
C GLU A 91 -14.84 6.04 1.53
N LYS A 92 -15.10 4.75 1.76
CA LYS A 92 -16.33 4.14 1.26
C LYS A 92 -17.51 4.90 1.87
N GLY A 93 -18.14 5.77 1.09
CA GLY A 93 -19.57 5.97 1.24
C GLY A 93 -20.23 4.64 0.90
N TYR A 94 -20.54 3.81 1.90
CA TYR A 94 -21.63 2.88 1.70
C TYR A 94 -22.83 3.75 1.37
N ALA A 95 -23.28 3.73 0.11
CA ALA A 95 -24.60 4.24 -0.22
C ALA A 95 -25.56 3.55 0.76
N ARG A 96 -26.16 4.34 1.64
CA ARG A 96 -27.28 3.88 2.47
C ARG A 96 -28.46 3.59 1.56
#